data_AF-A0A1R0KR15-F1
#
_entry.id   AF-A0A1R0KR15-F1
#
_cell.length_a   1.000
_cell.length_b   1.000
_cell.length_c   1.000
_cell.angle_alpha   90.00
_cell.angle_beta   90.00
_cell.angle_gamma   90.00
#
_symmetry.space_group_name_H-M   'P 1'
#
loop_
_entity.id
_entity.type
_entity.pdbx_description
1 polymer ?
#
loop_
_entity_poly.entity_id
_entity_poly.type
_entity_poly.pdbx_seq_one_letter_code
_entity_poly.pdbx_strand_id
1 'polypeptide(L)'
;MTEQQVHAPPTAIRWDEIVAAVPSEALDCLQTGVAVLADVIGGPGAHRGLGARPWFPAPGGTGYAEAADLTARLAQARDELGLLSAPPEKVTDLADLDGRDGPLYVVADAFDLPWVPYARHEHMSHSFVLARAKEGWDVVDAYHNDTQWGPARPGVWSRTDEQIAELLACGPVLVTMLRSGAVPVRPPVPSAAGIDAYALAERTSEAAVEQLVLDVWLIERDRRLHLRWLDDHSPEEAEVWRSAGRVETWQRLAARTYLALRRLRRGHPVGREVVDEVCRQLRVDAELTGTAEFPAIREVVLTAVGETLAIDPAAVAGAPTLRELPGFDSFRLVDVLERVERELRADLPEDLGADDLGDVDGLVRLFTRATVRR
;
A
#
# COMPACT_ATOMS: atom_id res chain seq x y z
N MET A 1 -1.03 36.50 12.31
CA MET A 1 0.07 35.88 11.55
C MET A 1 1.20 35.63 12.53
N THR A 2 1.23 34.43 13.09
CA THR A 2 2.27 33.99 14.04
C THR A 2 3.43 33.41 13.26
N GLU A 3 4.64 33.85 13.60
CA GLU A 3 5.92 33.44 13.04
C GLU A 3 6.02 31.91 12.97
N GLN A 4 6.17 31.38 11.75
CA GLN A 4 6.64 30.01 11.55
C GLN A 4 8.04 29.89 12.16
N GLN A 5 8.14 29.13 13.25
CA GLN A 5 9.42 28.72 13.81
C GLN A 5 10.16 27.90 12.76
N VAL A 6 11.17 28.50 12.16
CA VAL A 6 12.20 27.80 11.39
C VAL A 6 13.01 27.00 12.40
N HIS A 7 12.73 25.71 12.52
CA HIS A 7 13.58 24.80 13.28
C HIS A 7 14.98 24.79 12.66
N ALA A 8 16.01 24.97 13.50
CA ALA A 8 17.41 24.79 13.11
C ALA A 8 17.59 23.42 12.42
N PRO A 9 18.48 23.31 11.41
CA PRO A 9 18.62 22.08 10.65
C PRO A 9 19.03 20.94 11.59
N PRO A 10 18.41 19.77 11.47
CA PRO A 10 18.76 18.62 12.28
C PRO A 10 20.25 18.26 12.05
N THR A 11 20.83 17.55 13.01
CA THR A 11 22.00 16.68 12.83
C THR A 11 22.03 16.08 11.42
N ALA A 12 23.22 16.02 10.81
CA ALA A 12 23.44 15.49 9.46
C ALA A 12 22.52 14.28 9.18
N ILE A 13 21.70 14.40 8.13
CA ILE A 13 20.68 13.40 7.81
C ILE A 13 21.37 12.05 7.59
N ARG A 14 20.91 11.02 8.32
CA ARG A 14 21.44 9.67 8.22
C ARG A 14 20.67 8.91 7.14
N TRP A 15 21.04 9.15 5.90
CA TRP A 15 20.38 8.56 4.73
C TRP A 15 20.36 7.04 4.77
N ASP A 16 21.42 6.42 5.27
CA ASP A 16 21.52 4.97 5.48
C ASP A 16 20.39 4.42 6.36
N GLU A 17 20.07 5.09 7.46
CA GLU A 17 19.01 4.66 8.38
C GLU A 17 17.62 4.89 7.79
N ILE A 18 17.41 6.03 7.12
CA ILE A 18 16.12 6.35 6.50
C ILE A 18 15.81 5.35 5.38
N VAL A 19 16.77 5.12 4.48
CA VAL A 19 16.59 4.19 3.35
C VAL A 19 16.36 2.77 3.85
N ALA A 20 17.04 2.34 4.92
CA ALA A 20 16.83 1.01 5.50
C ALA A 20 15.48 0.85 6.22
N ALA A 21 14.89 1.95 6.72
CA ALA A 21 13.60 1.93 7.43
C ALA A 21 12.40 1.95 6.48
N VAL A 22 12.56 2.49 5.27
CA VAL A 22 11.50 2.54 4.25
C VAL A 22 11.21 1.12 3.73
N PRO A 23 9.94 0.66 3.70
CA PRO A 23 9.55 -0.65 3.19
C PRO A 23 9.59 -0.64 1.66
N SER A 24 10.81 -0.61 1.12
CA SER A 24 11.11 -0.44 -0.30
C SER A 24 10.34 -1.41 -1.20
N GLU A 25 10.06 -2.62 -0.74
CA GLU A 25 9.31 -3.67 -1.43
C GLU A 25 7.80 -3.46 -1.48
N ALA A 26 7.27 -2.45 -0.78
CA ALA A 26 5.85 -2.11 -0.70
C ALA A 26 5.50 -0.79 -1.42
N LEU A 27 6.47 -0.14 -2.07
CA LEU A 27 6.32 1.18 -2.69
C LEU A 27 6.64 1.13 -4.17
N ASP A 28 5.91 1.85 -5.03
CA ASP A 28 6.34 2.00 -6.44
C ASP A 28 7.53 2.96 -6.61
N CYS A 29 8.02 3.11 -7.85
CA CYS A 29 9.19 3.94 -8.17
C CYS A 29 9.01 5.44 -7.91
N LEU A 30 7.78 5.94 -7.75
CA LEU A 30 7.50 7.34 -7.42
C LEU A 30 7.22 7.52 -5.93
N GLN A 31 6.65 6.53 -5.26
CA GLN A 31 6.37 6.56 -3.83
C GLN A 31 7.64 6.48 -2.98
N THR A 32 8.71 5.85 -3.46
CA THR A 32 9.97 5.68 -2.71
C THR A 32 10.62 7.01 -2.34
N GLY A 33 10.71 7.96 -3.28
CA GLY A 33 11.23 9.30 -2.99
C GLY A 33 10.33 10.09 -2.03
N VAL A 34 9.01 9.94 -2.15
CA VAL A 34 8.03 10.55 -1.23
C VAL A 34 8.20 9.98 0.18
N ALA A 35 8.35 8.67 0.32
CA ALA A 35 8.54 8.00 1.61
C ALA A 35 9.81 8.48 2.32
N VAL A 36 10.94 8.60 1.61
CA VAL A 36 12.19 9.14 2.18
C VAL A 36 11.98 10.57 2.69
N LEU A 37 11.35 11.44 1.90
CA LEU A 37 11.09 12.82 2.32
C LEU A 37 10.08 12.92 3.45
N ALA A 38 9.07 12.06 3.48
CA ALA A 38 8.12 11.97 4.56
C ALA A 38 8.84 11.73 5.89
N ASP A 39 9.83 10.84 5.93
CA ASP A 39 10.58 10.57 7.14
C ASP A 39 11.54 11.70 7.54
N VAL A 40 12.15 12.39 6.56
CA VAL A 40 12.99 13.57 6.84
C VAL A 40 12.16 14.70 7.44
N ILE A 41 10.97 14.97 6.90
CA ILE A 41 10.13 16.12 7.24
C ILE A 41 9.20 15.81 8.43
N GLY A 42 8.66 14.60 8.45
CA GLY A 42 7.66 14.11 9.39
C GLY A 42 8.23 13.43 10.62
N GLY A 43 9.47 12.92 10.51
CA GLY A 43 10.11 12.03 11.50
C GLY A 43 9.99 10.55 11.09
N PRO A 44 10.75 9.64 11.73
CA PRO A 44 10.79 8.22 11.37
C PRO A 44 9.40 7.59 11.32
N GLY A 45 9.09 6.84 10.26
CA GLY A 45 7.82 6.14 10.08
C GLY A 45 6.68 6.99 9.53
N ALA A 46 6.88 8.29 9.29
CA ALA A 46 5.87 9.14 8.66
C ALA A 46 5.42 8.58 7.29
N HIS A 47 6.33 7.97 6.53
CA HIS A 47 6.01 7.34 5.24
C HIS A 47 4.90 6.29 5.29
N ARG A 48 4.64 5.68 6.46
CA ARG A 48 3.61 4.64 6.60
C ARG A 48 2.21 5.19 6.37
N GLY A 49 2.01 6.50 6.48
CA GLY A 49 0.76 7.15 6.09
C GLY A 49 0.39 6.93 4.62
N LEU A 50 1.35 6.64 3.73
CA LEU A 50 1.09 6.27 2.33
C LEU A 50 0.27 4.97 2.18
N GLY A 51 0.19 4.17 3.25
CA GLY A 51 -0.66 2.98 3.31
C GLY A 51 -2.06 3.23 3.85
N ALA A 52 -2.41 4.47 4.21
CA ALA A 52 -3.72 4.77 4.81
C ALA A 52 -4.90 4.45 3.90
N ARG A 53 -4.64 4.42 2.59
CA ARG A 53 -5.64 4.10 1.57
C ARG A 53 -5.13 2.96 0.69
N PRO A 54 -5.85 1.84 0.60
CA PRO A 54 -5.57 0.88 -0.45
C PRO A 54 -5.89 1.52 -1.80
N TRP A 55 -4.86 1.76 -2.61
CA TRP A 55 -5.01 2.25 -3.97
C TRP A 55 -5.53 1.09 -4.82
N PHE A 56 -6.67 1.27 -5.51
CA PHE A 56 -7.18 0.49 -6.65
C PHE A 56 -8.65 0.01 -6.51
N PRO A 57 -9.49 0.11 -7.57
CA PRO A 57 -9.20 0.72 -8.88
C PRO A 57 -9.21 2.26 -8.86
N ALA A 58 -8.46 2.88 -9.78
CA ALA A 58 -8.45 4.32 -9.94
C ALA A 58 -9.86 4.84 -10.32
N PRO A 59 -10.34 5.95 -9.73
CA PRO A 59 -11.60 6.57 -10.14
C PRO A 59 -11.44 7.12 -11.56
N GLY A 60 -12.19 6.59 -12.54
CA GLY A 60 -12.17 7.10 -13.92
C GLY A 60 -12.16 6.04 -15.03
N GLY A 61 -11.90 4.77 -14.68
CA GLY A 61 -12.38 3.61 -15.44
C GLY A 61 -11.96 3.52 -16.92
N THR A 62 -10.67 3.42 -17.21
CA THR A 62 -10.19 2.84 -18.49
C THR A 62 -10.16 1.31 -18.46
N GLY A 63 -10.42 0.70 -17.30
CA GLY A 63 -10.36 -0.76 -17.12
C GLY A 63 -8.95 -1.29 -16.82
N TYR A 64 -7.99 -0.39 -16.61
CA TYR A 64 -6.58 -0.69 -16.27
C TYR A 64 -6.19 -0.02 -14.95
N ALA A 65 -5.23 -0.61 -14.21
CA ALA A 65 -4.53 0.15 -13.18
C ALA A 65 -3.50 1.02 -13.89
N GLU A 66 -3.88 2.20 -14.35
CA GLU A 66 -2.86 3.14 -14.79
C GLU A 66 -1.93 3.40 -13.62
N ALA A 67 -0.62 3.16 -13.82
CA ALA A 67 0.39 3.48 -12.83
C ALA A 67 0.22 4.96 -12.47
N ALA A 68 0.11 5.25 -11.18
CA ALA A 68 -0.13 6.61 -10.73
C ALA A 68 0.99 7.52 -11.24
N ASP A 69 0.63 8.58 -11.95
CA ASP A 69 1.59 9.55 -12.43
C ASP A 69 2.11 10.43 -11.29
N LEU A 70 3.04 11.33 -11.61
CA LEU A 70 3.58 12.29 -10.65
C LEU A 70 2.46 13.11 -9.99
N THR A 71 1.47 13.57 -10.76
CA THR A 71 0.37 14.39 -10.24
C THR A 71 -0.42 13.64 -9.18
N ALA A 72 -0.77 12.38 -9.44
CA ALA A 72 -1.49 11.51 -8.52
C ALA A 72 -0.66 11.24 -7.25
N ARG A 73 0.65 11.01 -7.37
CA ARG A 73 1.53 10.76 -6.22
C ARG A 73 1.77 12.01 -5.36
N LEU A 74 1.84 13.20 -5.95
CA LEU A 74 1.88 14.46 -5.19
C LEU A 74 0.55 14.74 -4.48
N ALA A 75 -0.58 14.44 -5.12
CA ALA A 75 -1.88 14.51 -4.47
C ALA A 75 -1.97 13.52 -3.30
N GLN A 76 -1.49 12.29 -3.46
CA GLN A 76 -1.39 11.31 -2.38
C GLN A 76 -0.52 11.82 -1.22
N ALA A 77 0.67 12.34 -1.50
CA ALA A 77 1.56 12.88 -0.48
C ALA A 77 0.88 14.01 0.33
N ARG A 78 0.12 14.88 -0.35
CA ARG A 78 -0.68 15.91 0.32
C ARG A 78 -1.79 15.31 1.17
N ASP A 79 -2.56 14.38 0.61
CA ASP A 79 -3.80 13.88 1.20
C ASP A 79 -3.57 12.81 2.28
N GLU A 80 -2.41 12.16 2.31
CA GLU A 80 -2.13 11.07 3.26
C GLU A 80 -1.02 11.42 4.25
N LEU A 81 -0.07 12.28 3.85
CA LEU A 81 1.07 12.67 4.68
C LEU A 81 1.05 14.15 5.09
N GLY A 82 0.12 14.94 4.54
CA GLY A 82 0.13 16.38 4.72
C GLY A 82 1.35 17.06 4.10
N LEU A 83 1.97 16.47 3.06
CA LEU A 83 3.11 17.07 2.36
C LEU A 83 2.62 17.95 1.20
N LEU A 84 2.92 19.24 1.27
CA LEU A 84 2.65 20.18 0.17
C LEU A 84 3.83 20.21 -0.78
N SER A 85 3.54 20.17 -2.07
CA SER A 85 4.53 20.36 -3.12
C SER A 85 4.42 21.75 -3.73
N ALA A 86 5.56 22.40 -3.98
CA ALA A 86 5.62 23.45 -4.99
C ALA A 86 5.25 22.86 -6.38
N PRO A 87 4.81 23.69 -7.35
CA PRO A 87 4.59 23.22 -8.71
C PRO A 87 5.83 22.50 -9.26
N PRO A 88 5.68 21.32 -9.90
CA PRO A 88 6.80 20.63 -10.51
C PRO A 88 7.46 21.51 -11.57
N GLU A 89 8.78 21.58 -11.55
CA GLU A 89 9.55 22.41 -12.48
C GLU A 89 10.64 21.60 -13.17
N LYS A 90 10.88 21.91 -14.44
CA LYS A 90 11.98 21.31 -15.19
C LYS A 90 13.24 22.10 -14.90
N VAL A 91 14.28 21.43 -14.41
CA VAL A 91 15.58 22.06 -14.11
C VAL A 91 16.63 21.50 -15.05
N THR A 92 17.44 22.39 -15.63
CA THR A 92 18.48 22.03 -16.59
C THR A 92 19.88 22.53 -16.23
N ASP A 93 20.00 23.43 -15.26
CA ASP A 93 21.28 23.97 -14.81
C ASP A 93 21.46 23.73 -13.30
N LEU A 94 22.69 23.44 -12.88
CA LEU A 94 23.04 23.30 -11.47
C LEU A 94 22.82 24.61 -10.70
N ALA A 95 22.99 25.76 -11.34
CA ALA A 95 22.74 27.06 -10.75
C ALA A 95 21.28 27.25 -10.31
N ASP A 96 20.33 26.52 -10.92
CA ASP A 96 18.92 26.55 -10.52
C ASP A 96 18.66 25.81 -9.19
N LEU A 97 19.65 25.04 -8.72
CA LEU A 97 19.64 24.40 -7.40
C LEU A 97 20.23 25.31 -6.31
N ASP A 98 20.97 26.35 -6.68
CA ASP A 98 21.59 27.26 -5.73
C ASP A 98 20.53 28.01 -4.92
N GLY A 99 20.68 27.99 -3.59
CA GLY A 99 19.73 28.63 -2.66
C GLY A 99 18.48 27.82 -2.34
N ARG A 100 18.36 26.59 -2.84
CA ARG A 100 17.36 25.64 -2.36
C ARG A 100 17.83 24.97 -1.08
N ASP A 101 17.08 25.18 0.00
CA ASP A 101 17.37 24.57 1.29
C ASP A 101 16.74 23.18 1.39
N GLY A 102 17.52 22.19 1.82
CA GLY A 102 17.05 20.84 2.15
C GLY A 102 17.02 19.86 0.96
N PRO A 103 16.53 18.62 1.21
CA PRO A 103 16.45 17.58 0.19
C PRO A 103 15.32 17.83 -0.81
N LEU A 104 15.56 17.48 -2.07
CA LEU A 104 14.67 17.70 -3.20
C LEU A 104 14.08 16.37 -3.69
N TYR A 105 12.78 16.34 -3.96
CA TYR A 105 12.17 15.22 -4.69
C TYR A 105 12.45 15.41 -6.18
N VAL A 106 13.05 14.41 -6.81
CA VAL A 106 13.41 14.46 -8.23
C VAL A 106 12.75 13.31 -8.95
N VAL A 107 12.16 13.60 -10.12
CA VAL A 107 11.67 12.59 -11.06
C VAL A 107 12.42 12.75 -12.37
N ALA A 108 13.04 11.67 -12.83
CA ALA A 108 13.79 11.61 -14.07
C ALA A 108 13.40 10.37 -14.88
N ASP A 109 13.93 10.27 -16.09
CA ASP A 109 13.84 9.05 -16.88
C ASP A 109 14.87 8.02 -16.38
N ALA A 110 14.40 6.86 -15.93
CA ALA A 110 15.22 5.74 -15.46
C ALA A 110 16.29 5.30 -16.49
N PHE A 111 16.04 5.53 -17.78
CA PHE A 111 16.99 5.25 -18.85
C PHE A 111 18.33 5.97 -18.68
N ASP A 112 18.32 7.14 -18.06
CA ASP A 112 19.50 7.99 -17.86
C ASP A 112 20.11 7.88 -16.45
N LEU A 113 19.56 7.03 -15.58
CA LEU A 113 19.98 6.91 -14.18
C LEU A 113 20.96 5.73 -13.99
N PRO A 114 22.28 5.95 -13.89
CA PRO A 114 23.27 4.86 -13.94
C PRO A 114 23.27 3.94 -12.71
N TRP A 115 22.51 4.25 -11.66
CA TRP A 115 22.41 3.43 -10.45
C TRP A 115 21.20 2.49 -10.42
N VAL A 116 20.29 2.58 -11.39
CA VAL A 116 19.16 1.65 -11.53
C VAL A 116 19.39 0.70 -12.72
N PRO A 117 18.86 -0.52 -12.67
CA PRO A 117 19.06 -1.52 -13.74
C PRO A 117 18.37 -1.16 -15.07
N TYR A 118 17.52 -0.14 -15.09
CA TYR A 118 16.85 0.35 -16.31
C TYR A 118 17.75 1.22 -17.18
N ALA A 119 18.91 1.65 -16.67
CA ALA A 119 19.85 2.50 -17.38
C ALA A 119 20.15 1.94 -18.76
N ARG A 120 19.91 2.74 -19.80
CA ARG A 120 20.10 2.37 -21.22
C ARG A 120 19.25 1.19 -21.72
N HIS A 121 18.23 0.79 -20.96
CA HIS A 121 17.40 -0.37 -21.27
C HIS A 121 15.90 -0.03 -21.40
N GLU A 122 15.35 0.78 -20.51
CA GLU A 122 13.91 1.08 -20.49
C GLU A 122 13.65 2.52 -20.05
N HIS A 123 12.74 3.18 -20.76
CA HIS A 123 12.27 4.51 -20.42
C HIS A 123 11.09 4.43 -19.44
N MET A 124 11.24 5.03 -18.27
CA MET A 124 10.15 5.16 -17.30
C MET A 124 10.42 6.28 -16.32
N SER A 125 9.36 6.89 -15.78
CA SER A 125 9.51 7.85 -14.69
C SER A 125 10.01 7.13 -13.44
N HIS A 126 11.03 7.70 -12.81
CA HIS A 126 11.65 7.16 -11.60
C HIS A 126 11.99 8.27 -10.63
N SER A 127 11.64 8.10 -9.36
CA SER A 127 11.92 9.08 -8.32
C SER A 127 13.15 8.75 -7.48
N PHE A 128 13.80 9.80 -7.00
CA PHE A 128 14.85 9.73 -5.99
C PHE A 128 14.90 11.06 -5.24
N VAL A 129 15.66 11.09 -4.16
CA VAL A 129 15.92 12.32 -3.39
C VAL A 129 17.33 12.81 -3.70
N LEU A 130 17.45 14.11 -3.98
CA LEU A 130 18.73 14.79 -4.16
C LEU A 130 18.98 15.70 -2.96
N ALA A 131 20.13 15.56 -2.31
CA ALA A 131 20.49 16.36 -1.15
C ALA A 131 21.91 16.91 -1.26
N ARG A 132 22.13 18.15 -0.81
CA ARG A 132 23.47 18.73 -0.77
C ARG A 132 24.31 18.01 0.30
N ALA A 133 25.49 17.52 -0.08
CA ALA A 133 26.46 16.92 0.82
C ALA A 133 27.55 17.93 1.20
N LYS A 134 28.49 17.55 2.07
CA LYS A 134 29.68 18.39 2.35
C LYS A 134 30.51 18.64 1.09
N GLU A 135 30.59 17.64 0.23
CA GLU A 135 31.29 17.66 -1.05
C GLU A 135 30.33 17.11 -2.10
N GLY A 136 29.84 17.96 -3.00
CA GLY A 136 28.88 17.58 -4.03
C GLY A 136 27.47 17.26 -3.49
N TRP A 137 26.92 16.13 -3.89
CA TRP A 137 25.52 15.75 -3.68
C TRP A 137 25.38 14.29 -3.29
N ASP A 138 24.37 13.99 -2.47
CA ASP A 138 23.89 12.64 -2.25
C ASP A 138 22.63 12.39 -3.08
N VAL A 139 22.67 11.33 -3.88
CA VAL A 139 21.49 10.74 -4.52
C VAL A 139 21.01 9.61 -3.61
N VAL A 140 19.75 9.68 -3.20
CA VAL A 140 19.14 8.74 -2.26
C VAL A 140 17.95 8.09 -2.95
N ASP A 141 18.01 6.78 -3.14
CA ASP A 141 16.97 6.01 -3.82
C ASP A 141 16.56 4.83 -2.95
N ALA A 142 15.29 4.78 -2.55
CA ALA A 142 14.76 3.69 -1.75
C ALA A 142 14.08 2.61 -2.60
N TYR A 143 14.28 2.61 -3.93
CA TYR A 143 13.62 1.66 -4.81
C TYR A 143 14.20 0.24 -4.72
N HIS A 144 13.30 -0.73 -4.64
CA HIS A 144 13.62 -2.15 -4.63
C HIS A 144 12.79 -2.90 -5.67
N ASN A 145 13.47 -3.49 -6.65
CA ASN A 145 12.86 -4.37 -7.64
C ASN A 145 13.87 -5.37 -8.22
N ASP A 146 13.39 -6.54 -8.66
CA ASP A 146 14.18 -7.49 -9.42
C ASP A 146 13.72 -7.47 -10.87
N THR A 147 14.60 -7.03 -11.76
CA THR A 147 14.32 -6.88 -13.18
C THR A 147 15.12 -7.87 -14.01
N GLN A 148 14.80 -7.97 -15.31
CA GLN A 148 15.59 -8.79 -16.24
C GLN A 148 17.00 -8.24 -16.50
N TRP A 149 17.27 -6.98 -16.19
CA TRP A 149 18.59 -6.33 -16.35
C TRP A 149 19.42 -6.33 -15.07
N GLY A 150 18.85 -6.80 -13.97
CA GLY A 150 19.50 -6.85 -12.68
C GLY A 150 18.63 -6.29 -11.56
N PRO A 151 19.12 -6.39 -10.31
CA PRO A 151 18.43 -5.87 -9.15
C PRO A 151 18.54 -4.35 -9.05
N ALA A 152 17.42 -3.68 -8.78
CA ALA A 152 17.41 -2.36 -8.16
C ALA A 152 17.42 -2.53 -6.64
N ARG A 153 18.33 -1.86 -5.95
CA ARG A 153 18.46 -1.93 -4.50
C ARG A 153 18.50 -0.54 -3.89
N PRO A 154 17.85 -0.37 -2.72
CA PRO A 154 17.93 0.88 -1.98
C PRO A 154 19.38 1.27 -1.70
N GLY A 155 19.71 2.55 -1.84
CA GLY A 155 21.08 3.01 -1.70
C GLY A 155 21.22 4.52 -1.63
N VAL A 156 22.45 4.93 -1.31
CA VAL A 156 22.92 6.32 -1.30
C VAL A 156 24.19 6.38 -2.15
N TRP A 157 24.25 7.31 -3.08
CA TRP A 157 25.40 7.51 -3.94
C TRP A 157 25.84 8.96 -3.94
N SER A 158 27.09 9.20 -3.57
CA SER A 158 27.69 10.53 -3.69
C SER A 158 28.01 10.86 -5.15
N ARG A 159 27.78 12.11 -5.53
CA ARG A 159 27.95 12.65 -6.89
C ARG A 159 28.66 13.99 -6.86
N THR A 160 29.50 14.23 -7.85
CA THR A 160 30.13 15.55 -8.05
C THR A 160 29.14 16.51 -8.71
N ASP A 161 29.47 17.81 -8.68
CA ASP A 161 28.66 18.84 -9.35
C ASP A 161 28.56 18.58 -10.86
N GLU A 162 29.62 18.06 -11.50
CA GLU A 162 29.60 17.68 -12.92
C GLU A 162 28.63 16.54 -13.21
N GLN A 163 28.60 15.51 -12.36
CA GLN A 163 27.69 14.37 -12.52
C GLN A 163 26.22 14.79 -12.33
N ILE A 164 25.95 15.73 -11.44
CA ILE A 164 24.60 16.30 -11.30
C ILE A 164 24.26 17.20 -12.49
N ALA A 165 25.19 18.00 -12.99
CA ALA A 165 24.96 18.80 -14.18
C ALA A 165 24.61 17.94 -15.42
N GLU A 166 25.27 16.78 -15.59
CA GLU A 166 24.93 15.80 -16.63
C GLU A 166 23.50 15.25 -16.48
N LEU A 167 23.10 14.92 -15.25
CA LEU A 167 21.74 14.48 -14.94
C LEU A 167 20.70 15.57 -15.23
N LEU A 168 20.98 16.82 -14.84
CA LEU A 168 20.09 17.96 -15.09
C LEU A 168 19.96 18.27 -16.59
N ALA A 169 21.00 18.03 -17.40
CA ALA A 169 20.94 18.23 -18.84
C ALA A 169 19.88 17.34 -19.53
N CYS A 170 19.51 16.20 -18.92
CA CYS A 170 18.38 15.36 -19.38
C CYS A 170 17.01 15.99 -19.05
N GLY A 171 16.98 17.04 -18.23
CA GLY A 171 15.80 17.81 -17.88
C GLY A 171 14.84 17.10 -16.93
N PRO A 172 15.31 16.62 -15.76
CA PRO A 172 14.46 16.05 -14.74
C PRO A 172 13.45 17.08 -14.21
N VAL A 173 12.39 16.56 -13.60
CA VAL A 173 11.38 17.35 -12.91
C VAL A 173 11.71 17.37 -11.43
N LEU A 174 11.86 18.57 -10.86
CA LEU A 174 12.10 18.78 -9.45
C LEU A 174 10.83 19.24 -8.75
N VAL A 175 10.67 18.76 -7.52
CA VAL A 175 9.57 19.15 -6.64
C VAL A 175 10.12 19.42 -5.26
N THR A 176 9.87 20.63 -4.76
CA THR A 176 10.16 20.97 -3.36
C THR A 176 8.98 20.54 -2.51
N MET A 177 9.22 19.72 -1.49
CA MET A 177 8.19 19.27 -0.54
C MET A 177 8.30 19.99 0.80
N LEU A 178 7.15 20.37 1.36
CA LEU A 178 7.01 21.11 2.60
C LEU A 178 5.96 20.44 3.48
N ARG A 179 6.13 20.49 4.81
CA ARG A 179 5.12 20.00 5.75
C ARG A 179 3.92 20.96 5.80
N SER A 180 2.71 20.44 5.69
CA SER A 180 1.48 21.13 6.09
C SER A 180 1.18 20.90 7.57
N GLY A 181 0.57 21.88 8.23
CA GLY A 181 -0.03 21.71 9.55
C GLY A 181 -1.46 21.16 9.52
N ALA A 182 -2.04 20.94 8.34
CA ALA A 182 -3.38 20.42 8.18
C ALA A 182 -3.38 18.89 8.14
N VAL A 183 -4.23 18.26 8.96
CA VAL A 183 -4.53 16.83 8.89
C VAL A 183 -5.55 16.64 7.76
N PRO A 184 -5.23 15.91 6.68
CA PRO A 184 -6.13 15.80 5.54
C PRO A 184 -7.35 14.91 5.84
N VAL A 185 -8.38 15.06 5.01
CA VAL A 185 -9.60 14.26 5.05
C VAL A 185 -9.36 12.93 4.33
N ARG A 186 -9.79 11.82 4.94
CA ARG A 186 -9.69 10.47 4.35
C ARG A 186 -10.40 10.46 2.97
N PRO A 187 -9.70 10.14 1.87
CA PRO A 187 -10.31 10.05 0.55
C PRO A 187 -11.20 8.79 0.43
N PRO A 188 -12.12 8.74 -0.56
CA PRO A 188 -13.09 7.64 -0.69
C PRO A 188 -12.43 6.30 -1.05
N VAL A 189 -13.02 5.22 -0.52
CA VAL A 189 -12.68 3.81 -0.79
C VAL A 189 -12.93 3.48 -2.27
N PRO A 190 -12.22 2.51 -2.87
CA PRO A 190 -12.51 2.06 -4.23
C PRO A 190 -13.98 1.63 -4.41
N SER A 191 -14.59 1.96 -5.55
CA SER A 191 -16.01 1.67 -5.80
C SER A 191 -16.21 0.34 -6.53
N ALA A 192 -17.32 -0.35 -6.24
CA ALA A 192 -17.73 -1.55 -6.97
C ALA A 192 -17.77 -1.34 -8.49
N ALA A 193 -18.24 -0.16 -8.93
CA ALA A 193 -18.26 0.22 -10.34
C ALA A 193 -16.87 0.24 -11.00
N GLY A 194 -15.83 0.64 -10.26
CA GLY A 194 -14.46 0.60 -10.77
C GLY A 194 -13.94 -0.83 -10.95
N ILE A 195 -14.33 -1.75 -10.06
CA ILE A 195 -13.95 -3.16 -10.14
C ILE A 195 -14.66 -3.83 -11.33
N ASP A 196 -15.94 -3.51 -11.54
CA ASP A 196 -16.68 -4.04 -12.68
C ASP A 196 -16.14 -3.53 -14.01
N ALA A 197 -15.74 -2.25 -14.09
CA ALA A 197 -15.06 -1.71 -15.26
C ALA A 197 -13.74 -2.43 -15.54
N TYR A 198 -12.98 -2.77 -14.51
CA TYR A 198 -11.75 -3.57 -14.64
C TYR A 198 -12.03 -4.98 -15.16
N ALA A 199 -13.08 -5.65 -14.67
CA ALA A 199 -13.49 -6.99 -15.10
C ALA A 199 -13.93 -7.06 -16.57
N LEU A 200 -14.43 -5.94 -17.11
CA LEU A 200 -14.88 -5.82 -18.50
C LEU A 200 -13.74 -5.44 -19.46
N ALA A 201 -12.57 -5.07 -18.97
CA ALA A 201 -11.43 -4.73 -19.81
C ALA A 201 -10.94 -5.95 -20.60
N GLU A 202 -10.81 -5.79 -21.91
CA GLU A 202 -10.36 -6.87 -22.78
C GLU A 202 -8.85 -7.11 -22.61
N ARG A 203 -8.47 -8.35 -22.27
CA ARG A 203 -7.07 -8.76 -22.02
C ARG A 203 -6.60 -9.81 -23.05
N THR A 204 -6.76 -9.49 -24.33
CA THR A 204 -6.47 -10.42 -25.44
C THR A 204 -5.12 -10.17 -26.11
N SER A 205 -4.55 -8.97 -25.95
CA SER A 205 -3.23 -8.62 -26.49
C SER A 205 -2.10 -8.83 -25.48
N GLU A 206 -0.87 -8.98 -25.98
CA GLU A 206 0.32 -9.05 -25.12
C GLU A 206 0.45 -7.81 -24.23
N ALA A 207 0.29 -6.61 -24.80
CA ALA A 207 0.31 -5.35 -24.05
C ALA A 207 -0.74 -5.30 -22.93
N ALA A 208 -1.95 -5.82 -23.17
CA ALA A 208 -3.00 -5.85 -22.15
C ALA A 208 -2.68 -6.80 -20.99
N VAL A 209 -1.97 -7.91 -21.27
CA VAL A 209 -1.49 -8.85 -20.26
C VAL A 209 -0.24 -8.31 -19.54
N GLU A 210 0.65 -7.60 -20.23
CA GLU A 210 1.76 -6.86 -19.59
C GLU A 210 1.23 -5.83 -18.59
N GLN A 211 0.19 -5.08 -18.99
CA GLN A 211 -0.48 -4.15 -18.08
C GLN A 211 -1.13 -4.88 -16.90
N LEU A 212 -1.77 -6.04 -17.11
CA LEU A 212 -2.31 -6.85 -16.00
C LEU A 212 -1.20 -7.30 -15.02
N VAL A 213 -0.02 -7.66 -15.51
CA VAL A 213 1.13 -7.99 -14.65
C VAL A 213 1.54 -6.78 -13.82
N LEU A 214 1.64 -5.60 -14.43
CA LEU A 214 1.95 -4.35 -13.74
C LEU A 214 0.88 -3.98 -12.71
N ASP A 215 -0.40 -4.07 -13.07
CA ASP A 215 -1.54 -3.82 -12.20
C ASP A 215 -1.43 -4.65 -10.92
N VAL A 216 -1.27 -5.98 -11.06
CA VAL A 216 -1.21 -6.91 -9.93
C VAL A 216 0.05 -6.70 -9.10
N TRP A 217 1.19 -6.36 -9.74
CA TRP A 217 2.42 -6.01 -9.02
C TRP A 217 2.26 -4.74 -8.18
N LEU A 218 1.59 -3.71 -8.69
CA LEU A 218 1.32 -2.48 -7.94
C LEU A 218 0.33 -2.72 -6.79
N ILE A 219 -0.75 -3.47 -7.02
CA ILE A 219 -1.74 -3.80 -5.98
C ILE A 219 -1.10 -4.57 -4.83
N GLU A 220 -0.24 -5.54 -5.16
CA GLU A 220 0.45 -6.36 -4.16
C GLU A 220 1.31 -5.52 -3.20
N ARG A 221 2.07 -4.57 -3.76
CA ARG A 221 2.89 -3.63 -2.98
C ARG A 221 2.04 -2.71 -2.12
N ASP A 222 0.97 -2.17 -2.71
CA ASP A 222 0.01 -1.33 -2.00
C ASP A 222 -0.62 -2.08 -0.81
N ARG A 223 -0.96 -3.37 -0.94
CA ARG A 223 -1.51 -4.15 0.18
C ARG A 223 -0.49 -4.42 1.28
N ARG A 224 0.79 -4.60 0.95
CA ARG A 224 1.86 -4.68 1.96
C ARG A 224 1.96 -3.36 2.73
N LEU A 225 1.89 -2.24 2.02
CA LEU A 225 1.96 -0.92 2.64
C LEU A 225 0.74 -0.65 3.52
N HIS A 226 -0.45 -1.02 3.05
CA HIS A 226 -1.70 -0.89 3.80
C HIS A 226 -1.69 -1.72 5.08
N LEU A 227 -1.24 -2.99 5.02
CA LEU A 227 -1.13 -3.82 6.22
C LEU A 227 -0.18 -3.21 7.27
N ARG A 228 0.94 -2.61 6.84
CA ARG A 228 1.86 -1.89 7.74
C ARG A 228 1.22 -0.66 8.36
N TRP A 229 0.36 0.04 7.63
CA TRP A 229 -0.40 1.15 8.18
C TRP A 229 -1.43 0.68 9.21
N LEU A 230 -2.16 -0.41 8.91
CA LEU A 230 -3.12 -1.02 9.84
C LEU A 230 -2.42 -1.46 11.13
N ASP A 231 -1.20 -2.00 11.05
CA ASP A 231 -0.43 -2.39 12.25
C ASP A 231 -0.22 -1.26 13.24
N ASP A 232 -0.08 -0.03 12.74
CA ASP A 232 0.13 1.15 13.57
C ASP A 232 -1.17 1.79 14.06
N HIS A 233 -2.29 1.62 13.34
CA HIS A 233 -3.52 2.40 13.56
C HIS A 233 -4.74 1.55 13.97
N SER A 234 -4.82 0.31 13.49
CA SER A 234 -5.93 -0.61 13.70
C SER A 234 -5.43 -2.07 13.76
N PRO A 235 -4.72 -2.51 14.83
CA PRO A 235 -4.16 -3.87 14.91
C PRO A 235 -5.21 -4.98 14.74
N GLU A 236 -6.46 -4.75 15.16
CA GLU A 236 -7.57 -5.68 14.96
C GLU A 236 -7.90 -5.84 13.46
N GLU A 237 -8.02 -4.74 12.71
CA GLU A 237 -8.23 -4.77 11.26
C GLU A 237 -7.02 -5.39 10.54
N ALA A 238 -5.80 -5.13 11.02
CA ALA A 238 -4.59 -5.75 10.50
C ALA A 238 -4.66 -7.28 10.63
N GLU A 239 -5.14 -7.79 11.77
CA GLU A 239 -5.27 -9.23 11.97
C GLU A 239 -6.32 -9.87 11.07
N VAL A 240 -7.44 -9.19 10.84
CA VAL A 240 -8.43 -9.62 9.83
C VAL A 240 -7.79 -9.71 8.45
N TRP A 241 -7.01 -8.71 8.05
CA TRP A 241 -6.27 -8.70 6.78
C TRP A 241 -5.26 -9.85 6.67
N ARG A 242 -4.49 -10.13 7.74
CA ARG A 242 -3.57 -11.27 7.77
C ARG A 242 -4.29 -12.60 7.69
N SER A 243 -5.34 -12.75 8.47
CA SER A 243 -6.13 -13.98 8.51
C SER A 243 -6.86 -14.24 7.19
N ALA A 244 -7.26 -13.19 6.48
CA ALA A 244 -7.77 -13.28 5.11
C ALA A 244 -6.65 -13.54 4.06
N GLY A 245 -5.38 -13.57 4.48
CA GLY A 245 -4.22 -13.85 3.65
C GLY A 245 -4.05 -12.88 2.49
N ARG A 246 -4.36 -11.59 2.71
CA ARG A 246 -4.45 -10.59 1.63
C ARG A 246 -3.14 -10.43 0.90
N VAL A 247 -2.04 -10.21 1.63
CA VAL A 247 -0.70 -10.01 1.06
C VAL A 247 -0.24 -11.26 0.30
N GLU A 248 -0.35 -12.44 0.91
CA GLU A 248 0.10 -13.70 0.31
C GLU A 248 -0.72 -14.06 -0.93
N THR A 249 -2.01 -13.72 -0.94
CA THR A 249 -2.89 -13.94 -2.09
C THR A 249 -2.47 -13.07 -3.26
N TRP A 250 -2.23 -11.78 -3.04
CA TRP A 250 -1.74 -10.87 -4.08
C TRP A 250 -0.34 -11.25 -4.56
N GLN A 251 0.56 -11.69 -3.67
CA GLN A 251 1.88 -12.19 -4.05
C GLN A 251 1.80 -13.42 -4.97
N ARG A 252 0.91 -14.39 -4.66
CA ARG A 252 0.65 -15.53 -5.54
C ARG A 252 0.06 -15.11 -6.88
N LEU A 253 -0.82 -14.11 -6.90
CA LEU A 253 -1.39 -13.60 -8.15
C LEU A 253 -0.35 -12.91 -9.01
N ALA A 254 0.57 -12.13 -8.43
CA ALA A 254 1.68 -11.51 -9.16
C ALA A 254 2.55 -12.57 -9.85
N ALA A 255 2.88 -13.66 -9.15
CA ALA A 255 3.60 -14.78 -9.75
C ALA A 255 2.79 -15.47 -10.86
N ARG A 256 1.48 -15.68 -10.66
CA ARG A 256 0.59 -16.33 -11.63
C ARG A 256 0.40 -15.49 -12.90
N THR A 257 0.22 -14.17 -12.77
CA THR A 257 0.05 -13.27 -13.92
C THR A 257 1.35 -13.18 -14.73
N TYR A 258 2.52 -13.13 -14.06
CA TYR A 258 3.81 -13.17 -14.75
C TYR A 258 4.02 -14.48 -15.52
N LEU A 259 3.65 -15.63 -14.93
CA LEU A 259 3.69 -16.91 -15.64
C LEU A 259 2.73 -16.94 -16.84
N ALA A 260 1.54 -16.31 -16.72
CA ALA A 260 0.59 -16.18 -17.81
C ALA A 260 1.19 -15.37 -18.98
N LEU A 261 1.84 -14.23 -18.70
CA LEU A 261 2.58 -13.46 -19.71
C LEU A 261 3.67 -14.28 -20.41
N ARG A 262 4.46 -15.06 -19.65
CA ARG A 262 5.49 -15.94 -20.23
C ARG A 262 4.91 -17.05 -21.10
N ARG A 263 3.70 -17.53 -20.79
CA ARG A 263 2.98 -18.53 -21.60
C ARG A 263 2.43 -17.90 -22.88
N LEU A 264 1.88 -16.68 -22.78
CA LEU A 264 1.43 -15.89 -23.94
C LEU A 264 2.54 -15.68 -24.95
N ARG A 265 3.72 -15.25 -24.49
CA ARG A 265 4.93 -15.08 -25.33
C ARG A 265 5.41 -16.38 -26.01
N ARG A 266 4.94 -17.55 -25.56
CA ARG A 266 5.20 -18.86 -26.18
C ARG A 266 4.04 -19.36 -27.05
N GLY A 267 3.03 -18.53 -27.28
CA GLY A 267 1.87 -18.85 -28.12
C GLY A 267 0.71 -19.55 -27.39
N HIS A 268 0.69 -19.57 -26.06
CA HIS A 268 -0.43 -20.11 -25.30
C HIS A 268 -1.38 -18.99 -24.84
N PRO A 269 -2.69 -19.08 -25.09
CA PRO A 269 -3.62 -18.04 -24.67
C PRO A 269 -3.65 -17.89 -23.14
N VAL A 270 -3.87 -16.67 -22.66
CA VAL A 270 -4.19 -16.40 -21.25
C VAL A 270 -5.69 -16.57 -21.08
N GLY A 271 -6.09 -17.47 -20.19
CA GLY A 271 -7.50 -17.68 -19.91
C GLY A 271 -8.06 -16.59 -18.97
N ARG A 272 -9.38 -16.43 -19.01
CA ARG A 272 -10.11 -15.39 -18.26
C ARG A 272 -10.04 -15.60 -16.74
N GLU A 273 -9.68 -16.81 -16.30
CA GLU A 273 -9.59 -17.19 -14.90
C GLU A 273 -8.59 -16.36 -14.08
N VAL A 274 -7.58 -15.76 -14.72
CA VAL A 274 -6.63 -14.89 -14.03
C VAL A 274 -7.26 -13.54 -13.74
N VAL A 275 -7.99 -12.98 -14.71
CA VAL A 275 -8.69 -11.69 -14.57
C VAL A 275 -9.84 -11.82 -13.58
N ASP A 276 -10.64 -12.89 -13.70
CA ASP A 276 -11.77 -13.15 -12.80
C ASP A 276 -11.28 -13.28 -11.35
N GLU A 277 -10.14 -13.93 -11.13
CA GLU A 277 -9.53 -14.04 -9.80
C GLU A 277 -9.03 -12.70 -9.26
N VAL A 278 -8.38 -11.85 -10.08
CA VAL A 278 -7.99 -10.49 -9.67
C VAL A 278 -9.23 -9.69 -9.25
N CYS A 279 -10.30 -9.72 -10.06
CA CYS A 279 -11.54 -9.02 -9.74
C CYS A 279 -12.19 -9.53 -8.46
N ARG A 280 -12.19 -10.84 -8.24
CA ARG A 280 -12.67 -11.45 -6.99
C ARG A 280 -11.88 -10.93 -5.80
N GLN A 281 -10.55 -10.88 -5.88
CA GLN A 281 -9.73 -10.37 -4.77
C GLN A 281 -9.97 -8.90 -4.49
N LEU A 282 -10.21 -8.09 -5.52
CA LEU A 282 -10.51 -6.67 -5.34
C LEU A 282 -11.82 -6.43 -4.60
N ARG A 283 -12.84 -7.27 -4.85
CA ARG A 283 -14.10 -7.22 -4.09
C ARG A 283 -13.85 -7.53 -2.61
N VAL A 284 -13.06 -8.57 -2.34
CA VAL A 284 -12.67 -8.90 -0.95
C VAL A 284 -11.91 -7.75 -0.29
N ASP A 285 -10.97 -7.09 -0.98
CA ASP A 285 -10.29 -5.91 -0.42
C ASP A 285 -11.28 -4.77 -0.11
N ALA A 286 -12.21 -4.48 -1.04
CA ALA A 286 -13.20 -3.42 -0.87
C ALA A 286 -14.15 -3.71 0.30
N GLU A 287 -14.58 -4.95 0.44
CA GLU A 287 -15.41 -5.45 1.55
C GLU A 287 -14.69 -5.30 2.90
N LEU A 288 -13.40 -5.67 2.97
CA LEU A 288 -12.58 -5.52 4.18
C LEU A 288 -12.19 -4.08 4.49
N THR A 289 -12.26 -3.16 3.51
CA THR A 289 -11.95 -1.74 3.72
C THR A 289 -13.21 -0.92 4.06
N GLY A 290 -14.36 -1.31 3.51
CA GLY A 290 -15.65 -0.66 3.72
C GLY A 290 -16.33 -1.00 5.05
N THR A 291 -15.79 -1.98 5.76
CA THR A 291 -16.29 -2.46 7.06
C THR A 291 -15.82 -1.53 8.18
N ALA A 292 -16.40 -0.32 8.24
CA ALA A 292 -16.39 0.53 9.44
C ALA A 292 -17.12 -0.12 10.65
N GLU A 293 -17.48 -1.40 10.54
CA GLU A 293 -18.28 -2.19 11.47
C GLU A 293 -17.46 -3.25 12.22
N PHE A 294 -16.13 -3.33 12.05
CA PHE A 294 -15.30 -4.31 12.78
C PHE A 294 -15.42 -4.23 14.30
N PRO A 295 -15.34 -3.04 14.92
CA PRO A 295 -15.61 -2.91 16.35
C PRO A 295 -17.03 -3.37 16.71
N ALA A 296 -18.01 -3.14 15.84
CA ALA A 296 -19.40 -3.53 16.06
C ALA A 296 -19.59 -5.06 15.96
N ILE A 297 -18.94 -5.75 15.01
CA ILE A 297 -19.01 -7.23 14.91
C ILE A 297 -18.37 -7.87 16.14
N ARG A 298 -17.20 -7.38 16.56
CA ARG A 298 -16.53 -7.89 17.76
C ARG A 298 -17.38 -7.68 19.02
N GLU A 299 -17.98 -6.51 19.17
CA GLU A 299 -18.92 -6.24 20.27
C GLU A 299 -20.14 -7.16 20.22
N VAL A 300 -20.72 -7.41 19.04
CA VAL A 300 -21.86 -8.33 18.87
C VAL A 300 -21.46 -9.76 19.23
N VAL A 301 -20.29 -10.25 18.79
CA VAL A 301 -19.79 -11.59 19.14
C VAL A 301 -19.55 -11.70 20.64
N LEU A 302 -18.84 -10.74 21.24
CA LEU A 302 -18.56 -10.73 22.69
C LEU A 302 -19.85 -10.67 23.51
N THR A 303 -20.81 -9.84 23.08
CA THR A 303 -22.12 -9.72 23.71
C THR A 303 -22.90 -11.02 23.59
N ALA A 304 -22.95 -11.63 22.40
CA ALA A 304 -23.66 -12.88 22.18
C ALA A 304 -23.07 -14.04 23.00
N VAL A 305 -21.74 -14.15 23.09
CA VAL A 305 -21.07 -15.14 23.95
C VAL A 305 -21.35 -14.86 25.43
N GLY A 306 -21.20 -13.61 25.87
CA GLY A 306 -21.45 -13.21 27.25
C GLY A 306 -22.89 -13.48 27.68
N GLU A 307 -23.87 -13.13 26.85
CA GLU A 307 -25.29 -13.37 27.15
C GLU A 307 -25.65 -14.86 27.12
N THR A 308 -25.08 -15.65 26.20
CA THR A 308 -25.37 -17.08 26.08
C THR A 308 -24.80 -17.86 27.26
N LEU A 309 -23.62 -17.49 27.73
CA LEU A 309 -22.94 -18.14 28.86
C LEU A 309 -23.25 -17.49 30.22
N ALA A 310 -23.96 -16.36 30.23
CA ALA A 310 -24.17 -15.51 31.41
C ALA A 310 -22.84 -15.07 32.06
N ILE A 311 -21.86 -14.67 31.23
CA ILE A 311 -20.52 -14.21 31.62
C ILE A 311 -20.34 -12.77 31.18
N ASP A 312 -19.58 -11.99 31.96
CA ASP A 312 -19.16 -10.64 31.59
C ASP A 312 -18.39 -10.65 30.24
N PRO A 313 -18.79 -9.87 29.23
CA PRO A 313 -18.07 -9.74 27.96
C PRO A 313 -16.58 -9.43 28.12
N ALA A 314 -16.16 -8.72 29.18
CA ALA A 314 -14.75 -8.48 29.46
C ALA A 314 -13.98 -9.77 29.82
N ALA A 315 -14.62 -10.71 30.53
CA ALA A 315 -14.04 -12.00 30.83
C ALA A 315 -14.00 -12.92 29.59
N VAL A 316 -14.98 -12.79 28.70
CA VAL A 316 -14.97 -13.47 27.39
C VAL A 316 -13.80 -12.98 26.54
N ALA A 317 -13.59 -11.66 26.46
CA ALA A 317 -12.49 -11.06 25.69
C ALA A 317 -11.10 -11.45 26.19
N GLY A 318 -10.97 -11.82 27.47
CA GLY A 318 -9.71 -12.25 28.08
C GLY A 318 -9.43 -13.75 27.99
N ALA A 319 -10.35 -14.56 27.46
CA ALA A 319 -10.19 -16.01 27.40
C ALA A 319 -9.37 -16.44 26.17
N PRO A 320 -8.41 -17.38 26.31
CA PRO A 320 -7.61 -17.88 25.18
C PRO A 320 -8.43 -18.66 24.16
N THR A 321 -9.42 -19.43 24.65
CA THR A 321 -10.31 -20.24 23.82
C THR A 321 -11.72 -20.24 24.41
N LEU A 322 -12.73 -20.48 23.57
CA LEU A 322 -14.11 -20.56 24.05
C LEU A 322 -14.31 -21.75 25.00
N ARG A 323 -13.55 -22.84 24.82
CA ARG A 323 -13.62 -24.04 25.68
C ARG A 323 -13.20 -23.81 27.12
N GLU A 324 -12.44 -22.76 27.39
CA GLU A 324 -12.02 -22.39 28.74
C GLU A 324 -13.07 -21.55 29.46
N LEU A 325 -14.10 -21.08 28.77
CA LEU A 325 -15.19 -20.32 29.37
C LEU A 325 -16.13 -21.24 30.17
N PRO A 326 -16.49 -20.86 31.41
CA PRO A 326 -17.48 -21.61 32.20
C PRO A 326 -18.78 -21.86 31.45
N GLY A 327 -19.22 -23.12 31.40
CA GLY A 327 -20.49 -23.48 30.77
C GLY A 327 -20.48 -23.51 29.24
N PHE A 328 -19.32 -23.33 28.60
CA PHE A 328 -19.20 -23.51 27.16
C PHE A 328 -19.26 -24.99 26.76
N ASP A 329 -20.09 -25.29 25.77
CA ASP A 329 -20.14 -26.57 25.06
C ASP A 329 -20.55 -26.35 23.59
N SER A 330 -20.55 -27.41 22.78
CA SER A 330 -20.88 -27.32 21.36
C SER A 330 -22.32 -26.86 21.08
N PHE A 331 -23.26 -27.05 22.01
CA PHE A 331 -24.63 -26.54 21.85
C PHE A 331 -24.67 -25.03 22.11
N ARG A 332 -23.93 -24.55 23.11
CA ARG A 332 -23.79 -23.11 23.37
C ARG A 332 -23.11 -22.38 22.23
N LEU A 333 -22.16 -23.01 21.55
CA LEU A 333 -21.58 -22.44 20.33
C LEU A 333 -22.65 -22.21 19.26
N VAL A 334 -23.55 -23.17 19.04
CA VAL A 334 -24.66 -23.00 18.07
C VAL A 334 -25.57 -21.83 18.48
N ASP A 335 -25.94 -21.73 19.77
CA ASP A 335 -26.74 -20.61 20.29
C ASP A 335 -26.05 -19.25 20.02
N VAL A 336 -24.73 -19.17 20.20
CA VAL A 336 -23.93 -17.98 19.90
C VAL A 336 -23.99 -17.66 18.41
N LEU A 337 -23.74 -18.66 17.55
CA LEU A 337 -23.73 -18.48 16.09
C LEU A 337 -25.08 -17.96 15.60
N GLU A 338 -26.19 -18.60 15.99
CA GLU A 338 -27.56 -18.18 15.60
C GLU A 338 -27.88 -16.75 16.06
N ARG A 339 -27.39 -16.36 17.24
CA ARG A 339 -27.61 -15.02 17.78
C ARG A 339 -26.86 -13.97 16.98
N VAL A 340 -25.59 -14.21 16.67
CA VAL A 340 -24.77 -13.30 15.88
C VAL A 340 -25.27 -13.23 14.44
N GLU A 341 -25.67 -14.36 13.82
CA GLU A 341 -26.32 -14.39 12.50
C GLU A 341 -27.58 -13.51 12.47
N ARG A 342 -28.44 -13.60 13.49
CA ARG A 342 -29.66 -12.79 13.58
C ARG A 342 -29.36 -11.31 13.74
N GLU A 343 -28.40 -10.96 14.58
CA GLU A 343 -28.07 -9.58 14.92
C GLU A 343 -27.38 -8.86 13.78
N LEU A 344 -26.37 -9.51 13.17
CA LEU A 344 -25.68 -8.98 12.00
C LEU A 344 -26.48 -9.16 10.71
N ARG A 345 -27.57 -9.94 10.76
CA ARG A 345 -28.27 -10.46 9.59
C ARG A 345 -27.20 -11.06 8.67
N ALA A 346 -26.53 -12.12 9.05
CA ALA A 346 -25.51 -12.77 8.22
C ALA A 346 -25.86 -14.26 8.07
N ASP A 347 -25.46 -14.84 6.95
CA ASP A 347 -25.62 -16.27 6.69
C ASP A 347 -24.23 -16.91 6.71
N LEU A 348 -24.02 -17.89 7.59
CA LEU A 348 -22.73 -18.55 7.72
C LEU A 348 -22.37 -19.37 6.48
N PRO A 349 -21.08 -19.40 6.11
CA PRO A 349 -20.60 -20.19 4.99
C PRO A 349 -20.72 -21.70 5.27
N GLU A 350 -20.97 -22.51 4.23
CA GLU A 350 -21.07 -23.97 4.35
C GLU A 350 -19.74 -24.62 4.77
N ASP A 351 -18.61 -23.95 4.52
CA ASP A 351 -17.25 -24.39 4.81
C ASP A 351 -16.73 -23.82 6.15
N LEU A 352 -17.21 -24.36 7.27
CA LEU A 352 -16.73 -24.00 8.62
C LEU A 352 -15.49 -24.82 9.03
N GLY A 353 -14.39 -24.13 9.35
CA GLY A 353 -13.18 -24.75 9.91
C GLY A 353 -13.20 -24.87 11.43
N ALA A 354 -12.41 -25.79 12.00
CA ALA A 354 -12.26 -25.89 13.46
C ALA A 354 -11.63 -24.62 14.06
N ASP A 355 -10.73 -23.97 13.32
CA ASP A 355 -10.05 -22.73 13.71
C ASP A 355 -10.97 -21.50 13.68
N ASP A 356 -12.11 -21.58 12.97
CA ASP A 356 -13.12 -20.52 12.94
C ASP A 356 -13.99 -20.53 14.21
N LEU A 357 -13.99 -21.64 14.95
CA LEU A 357 -14.92 -21.90 16.06
C LEU A 357 -14.21 -22.07 17.42
N GLY A 358 -12.89 -21.90 17.44
CA GLY A 358 -12.06 -22.17 18.63
C GLY A 358 -12.01 -21.03 19.64
N ASP A 359 -12.07 -19.79 19.17
CA ASP A 359 -11.87 -18.57 19.95
C ASP A 359 -12.75 -17.42 19.43
N VAL A 360 -12.80 -16.32 20.19
CA VAL A 360 -13.58 -15.13 19.82
C VAL A 360 -13.10 -14.56 18.49
N ASP A 361 -11.80 -14.54 18.25
CA ASP A 361 -11.25 -13.97 17.02
C ASP A 361 -11.63 -14.81 15.80
N GLY A 362 -11.70 -16.13 15.94
CA GLY A 362 -12.23 -17.07 14.96
C GLY A 362 -13.67 -16.76 14.60
N LEU A 363 -14.51 -16.52 15.60
CA LEU A 363 -15.90 -16.12 15.38
C LEU A 363 -16.00 -14.76 14.70
N VAL A 364 -15.19 -13.77 15.11
CA VAL A 364 -15.15 -12.45 14.46
C VAL A 364 -14.71 -12.58 13.00
N ARG A 365 -13.68 -13.38 12.70
CA ARG A 365 -13.25 -13.69 11.32
C ARG A 365 -14.35 -14.35 10.52
N LEU A 366 -15.03 -15.33 11.12
CA LEU A 366 -16.11 -16.06 10.49
C LEU A 366 -17.26 -15.12 10.11
N PHE A 367 -17.74 -14.31 11.06
CA PHE A 367 -18.84 -13.39 10.84
C PHE A 367 -18.48 -12.20 9.97
N THR A 368 -17.23 -11.75 10.01
CA THR A 368 -16.72 -10.81 9.02
C THR A 368 -16.87 -11.39 7.62
N ARG A 369 -16.39 -12.62 7.37
CA ARG A 369 -16.53 -13.25 6.04
C ARG A 369 -17.99 -13.43 5.64
N ALA A 370 -18.87 -13.75 6.59
CA ALA A 370 -20.30 -13.95 6.35
C ALA A 370 -21.05 -12.66 6.01
N THR A 371 -20.75 -11.54 6.68
CA THR A 371 -21.33 -10.22 6.35
C THR A 371 -20.80 -9.68 5.03
N VAL A 372 -19.54 -10.02 4.71
CA VAL A 372 -18.85 -9.64 3.48
C VAL A 372 -19.37 -10.37 2.23
N ARG A 373 -19.87 -11.61 2.34
CA ARG A 373 -20.41 -12.39 1.20
C ARG A 373 -21.80 -11.94 0.70
N ARG A 374 -22.39 -10.89 1.29
CA ARG A 374 -23.66 -10.29 0.84
C ARG A 374 -23.44 -9.29 -0.27
#